data_AF-A0A7S2R0K5-F1
#
_entry.id   AF-A0A7S2R0K5-F1
#
_cell.length_a   1.000
_cell.length_b   1.000
_cell.length_c   1.000
_cell.angle_alpha   90.00
_cell.angle_beta   90.00
_cell.angle_gamma   90.00
#
_symmetry.space_group_name_H-M   'P 1'
#
loop_
_entity.id
_entity.type
_entity.pdbx_description
1 polymer ?
#
loop_
_entity_poly.entity_id
_entity_poly.type
_entity_poly.pdbx_seq_one_letter_code
_entity_poly.pdbx_strand_id
1 'polypeptide(L)'
;MKGKSMETAWNDALIAMARASRAHAMYLMLNCFVEKITLEFDEKVIPNEKNVMMDLALLFGLFWMEKDMSDFVEDNYMNEKEADIIRSSVLKMLDQVRPNAVALADAWDFSDFRLRSTLGRYDGNVYQAIIESSKKDSLNATEPGPGYEQHLKRLIVNGVGVYTGTASRL
;
A
#
# COMPACT_ATOMS: atom_id res chain seq x y z
N MET A 1 -9.16 -30.34 -35.08
CA MET A 1 -8.78 -30.21 -33.65
C MET A 1 -9.88 -30.85 -32.82
N LYS A 2 -9.57 -31.80 -31.92
CA LYS A 2 -10.58 -32.32 -30.99
C LYS A 2 -10.85 -31.24 -29.93
N GLY A 3 -12.12 -30.88 -29.72
CA GLY A 3 -12.52 -29.91 -28.70
C GLY A 3 -12.21 -30.44 -27.29
N LYS A 4 -11.86 -29.54 -26.38
CA LYS A 4 -11.72 -29.84 -24.94
C LYS A 4 -13.11 -29.96 -24.30
N SER A 5 -13.22 -30.63 -23.16
CA SER A 5 -14.44 -30.58 -22.34
C SER A 5 -14.64 -29.16 -21.80
N MET A 6 -15.89 -28.80 -21.50
CA MET A 6 -16.25 -27.48 -20.99
C MET A 6 -15.46 -27.12 -19.72
N GLU A 7 -15.34 -28.06 -18.78
CA GLU A 7 -14.63 -27.89 -17.51
C GLU A 7 -13.15 -27.59 -17.72
N THR A 8 -12.48 -28.34 -18.61
CA THR A 8 -11.07 -28.11 -18.91
C THR A 8 -10.87 -26.80 -19.65
N ALA A 9 -11.73 -26.47 -20.61
CA ALA A 9 -11.66 -25.19 -21.32
C ALA A 9 -11.91 -24.00 -20.40
N TRP A 10 -12.84 -24.12 -19.44
CA TRP A 10 -13.11 -23.11 -18.42
C TRP A 10 -11.90 -22.90 -17.51
N ASN A 11 -11.32 -23.99 -17.01
CA ASN A 11 -10.13 -23.94 -16.15
C ASN A 11 -8.93 -23.31 -16.86
N ASP A 12 -8.73 -23.63 -18.14
CA ASP A 12 -7.67 -23.01 -18.96
C ASP A 12 -7.87 -21.50 -19.14
N ALA A 13 -9.12 -21.01 -19.13
CA ALA A 13 -9.46 -19.61 -19.31
C ALA A 13 -9.46 -18.78 -18.01
N LEU A 14 -9.39 -19.41 -16.82
CA LEU A 14 -9.53 -18.73 -15.53
C LEU A 14 -8.58 -17.55 -15.35
N ILE A 15 -7.33 -17.67 -15.83
CA ILE A 15 -6.33 -16.60 -15.72
C ILE A 15 -6.76 -15.37 -16.54
N ALA A 16 -7.21 -15.58 -17.79
CA ALA A 16 -7.69 -14.50 -18.64
C ALA A 16 -8.98 -13.87 -18.09
N MET A 17 -9.89 -14.68 -17.57
CA MET A 17 -11.11 -14.20 -16.92
C MET A 17 -10.80 -13.34 -15.68
N ALA A 18 -9.83 -13.75 -14.85
CA ALA A 18 -9.41 -12.98 -13.69
C ALA A 18 -8.81 -11.63 -14.08
N ARG A 19 -7.97 -11.59 -15.14
CA ARG A 19 -7.43 -10.34 -15.69
C ARG A 19 -8.54 -9.40 -16.16
N ALA A 20 -9.46 -9.91 -16.99
CA ALA A 20 -10.58 -9.12 -17.50
C ALA A 20 -11.50 -8.61 -16.38
N SER A 21 -11.79 -9.45 -15.37
CA SER A 21 -12.60 -9.07 -14.22
C SER A 21 -11.93 -7.96 -13.41
N ARG A 22 -10.62 -8.03 -13.19
CA ARG A 22 -9.86 -6.98 -12.51
C ARG A 22 -9.88 -5.67 -13.30
N ALA A 23 -9.63 -5.71 -14.61
CA ALA A 23 -9.67 -4.52 -15.47
C ALA A 23 -11.05 -3.84 -15.41
N HIS A 24 -12.13 -4.61 -15.48
CA HIS A 24 -13.49 -4.09 -15.36
C HIS A 24 -13.77 -3.46 -13.98
N ALA A 25 -13.31 -4.11 -12.90
CA ALA A 25 -13.47 -3.56 -11.55
C ALA A 25 -12.71 -2.24 -11.37
N MET A 26 -11.49 -2.13 -11.90
CA MET A 26 -10.72 -0.88 -11.88
C MET A 26 -11.42 0.23 -12.65
N TYR A 27 -11.94 -0.08 -13.85
CA TYR A 27 -12.74 0.86 -14.64
C TYR A 27 -13.97 1.36 -13.87
N LEU A 28 -14.73 0.45 -13.25
CA LEU A 28 -15.91 0.82 -12.46
C LEU A 28 -15.54 1.73 -11.29
N MET A 29 -14.47 1.42 -10.56
CA MET A 29 -14.02 2.27 -9.45
C MET A 29 -13.64 3.68 -9.93
N LEU A 30 -12.85 3.80 -11.01
CA LEU A 30 -12.47 5.10 -11.56
C LEU A 30 -13.68 5.88 -12.08
N ASN A 31 -14.57 5.21 -12.82
CA ASN A 31 -15.78 5.83 -13.37
C ASN A 31 -16.69 6.34 -12.24
N CYS A 32 -16.97 5.52 -11.23
CA CYS A 32 -17.75 5.93 -10.08
C CYS A 32 -17.07 7.07 -9.30
N PHE A 33 -15.74 7.08 -9.19
CA PHE A 33 -15.02 8.16 -8.51
C PHE A 33 -15.20 9.49 -9.25
N VAL A 34 -14.93 9.53 -10.55
CA VAL A 34 -15.07 10.76 -11.37
C VAL A 34 -16.52 11.22 -11.46
N GLU A 35 -17.46 10.30 -11.66
CA GLU A 35 -18.89 10.60 -11.71
C GLU A 35 -19.37 11.22 -10.41
N LYS A 36 -18.99 10.65 -9.26
CA LYS A 36 -19.38 11.18 -7.95
C LYS A 36 -18.76 12.53 -7.65
N ILE A 37 -17.50 12.76 -8.03
CA ILE A 37 -16.89 14.10 -7.92
C ILE A 37 -17.67 15.11 -8.77
N THR A 38 -18.02 14.75 -10.00
CA THR A 38 -18.70 15.68 -10.92
C THR A 38 -20.10 16.03 -10.43
N LEU A 39 -20.87 15.03 -9.97
CA LEU A 39 -22.25 15.23 -9.50
C LEU A 39 -22.33 15.98 -8.16
N GLU A 40 -21.52 15.61 -7.18
CA GLU A 40 -21.65 16.15 -5.81
C GLU A 40 -21.00 17.53 -5.65
N PHE A 41 -19.93 17.81 -6.38
CA PHE A 41 -19.18 19.06 -6.24
C PHE A 41 -19.71 20.21 -7.11
N ASP A 42 -20.62 19.95 -8.06
CA ASP A 42 -21.24 21.02 -8.86
C ASP A 42 -22.31 21.81 -8.10
N GLU A 43 -22.95 21.22 -7.08
CA GLU A 43 -24.06 21.86 -6.38
C GLU A 43 -23.68 22.54 -5.05
N LYS A 44 -22.58 22.13 -4.39
CA LYS A 44 -22.41 22.41 -2.94
C LYS A 44 -21.00 22.79 -2.45
N VAL A 45 -19.96 22.78 -3.28
CA VAL A 45 -18.57 22.77 -2.77
C VAL A 45 -17.69 23.93 -3.28
N ILE A 46 -16.70 24.32 -2.47
CA ILE A 46 -15.64 25.28 -2.81
C ILE A 46 -14.83 24.73 -4.01
N PRO A 47 -14.58 25.52 -5.07
CA PRO A 47 -13.89 25.06 -6.28
C PRO A 47 -12.54 24.35 -6.03
N ASN A 48 -11.84 24.70 -4.95
CA ASN A 48 -10.54 24.15 -4.62
C ASN A 48 -10.60 22.68 -4.18
N GLU A 49 -11.61 22.26 -3.42
CA GLU A 49 -11.73 20.86 -2.95
C GLU A 49 -12.06 19.92 -4.10
N LYS A 50 -12.89 20.38 -5.05
CA LYS A 50 -13.18 19.66 -6.29
C LYS A 50 -11.90 19.37 -7.08
N ASN A 51 -11.03 20.37 -7.23
CA ASN A 51 -9.76 20.21 -7.94
C ASN A 51 -8.86 19.18 -7.25
N VAL A 52 -8.70 19.25 -5.92
CA VAL A 52 -7.88 18.30 -5.16
C VAL A 52 -8.42 16.87 -5.28
N MET A 53 -9.75 16.68 -5.22
CA MET A 53 -10.38 15.37 -5.43
C MET A 53 -10.19 14.86 -6.85
N MET A 54 -10.28 15.75 -7.85
CA MET A 54 -10.04 15.38 -9.24
C MET A 54 -8.58 15.00 -9.48
N ASP A 55 -7.62 15.73 -8.90
CA ASP A 55 -6.19 15.38 -8.97
C ASP A 55 -5.93 13.99 -8.36
N LEU A 56 -6.61 13.65 -7.26
CA LEU A 56 -6.52 12.32 -6.65
C LEU A 56 -7.14 11.22 -7.55
N ALA A 57 -8.28 11.49 -8.19
CA ALA A 57 -8.91 10.55 -9.12
C ALA A 57 -8.04 10.33 -10.37
N LEU A 58 -7.41 11.39 -10.89
CA LEU A 58 -6.45 11.31 -12.00
C LEU A 58 -5.21 10.50 -11.60
N LEU A 59 -4.64 10.76 -10.42
CA LEU A 59 -3.53 9.97 -9.89
C LEU A 59 -3.91 8.49 -9.75
N PHE A 60 -5.10 8.18 -9.23
CA PHE A 60 -5.58 6.80 -9.10
C PHE A 60 -5.66 6.10 -10.47
N GLY A 61 -6.25 6.74 -11.48
CA GLY A 61 -6.34 6.19 -12.83
C GLY A 61 -4.97 5.97 -13.46
N LEU A 62 -4.11 7.00 -13.45
CA LEU A 62 -2.77 6.94 -14.03
C LEU A 62 -1.87 5.90 -13.34
N PHE A 63 -1.97 5.76 -12.02
CA PHE A 63 -1.22 4.77 -11.26
C PHE A 63 -1.58 3.33 -11.67
N TRP A 64 -2.88 3.02 -11.81
CA TRP A 64 -3.29 1.69 -12.23
C TRP A 64 -3.01 1.43 -13.71
N MET A 65 -3.13 2.44 -14.57
CA MET A 65 -2.72 2.34 -15.98
C MET A 65 -1.22 2.07 -16.11
N GLU A 66 -0.38 2.67 -15.26
CA GLU A 66 1.06 2.43 -15.24
C GLU A 66 1.38 1.00 -14.78
N LYS A 67 0.70 0.54 -13.73
CA LYS A 67 0.92 -0.79 -13.16
C LYS A 67 0.48 -1.93 -14.07
N ASP A 68 -0.64 -1.77 -14.76
CA ASP A 68 -1.21 -2.75 -15.69
C ASP A 68 -0.91 -2.37 -17.17
N MET A 69 0.19 -1.64 -17.40
CA MET A 69 0.57 -1.11 -18.72
C MET A 69 0.78 -2.18 -19.80
N SER A 70 1.15 -3.40 -19.41
CA SER A 70 1.30 -4.52 -20.34
C SER A 70 0.06 -4.75 -21.19
N ASP A 71 -1.11 -4.71 -20.57
CA ASP A 71 -2.38 -5.06 -21.22
C ASP A 71 -2.74 -4.03 -22.30
N PHE A 72 -2.38 -2.76 -22.10
CA PHE A 72 -2.61 -1.68 -23.07
C PHE A 72 -1.62 -1.73 -24.25
N VAL A 73 -0.41 -2.22 -24.03
CA VAL A 73 0.61 -2.35 -25.07
C VAL A 73 0.39 -3.62 -25.90
N GLU A 74 -0.05 -4.72 -25.28
CA GLU A 74 -0.35 -5.99 -25.96
C GLU A 74 -1.38 -5.81 -27.10
N ASP A 75 -2.42 -4.99 -26.86
CA ASP A 75 -3.47 -4.71 -27.85
C ASP A 75 -3.12 -3.58 -28.84
N ASN A 76 -1.88 -3.06 -28.81
CA ASN A 76 -1.46 -1.85 -29.54
C ASN A 76 -2.35 -0.62 -29.31
N TYR A 77 -3.04 -0.56 -28.17
CA TYR A 77 -3.81 0.61 -27.77
C TYR A 77 -2.89 1.76 -27.37
N MET A 78 -1.71 1.44 -26.83
CA MET A 78 -0.72 2.40 -26.37
C MET A 78 0.66 2.13 -26.98
N ASN A 79 1.33 3.21 -27.39
CA ASN A 79 2.68 3.18 -27.90
C ASN A 79 3.73 3.40 -26.79
N GLU A 80 4.98 3.04 -27.05
CA GLU A 80 6.12 3.25 -26.13
C GLU A 80 6.22 4.71 -25.63
N LYS A 81 6.01 5.69 -26.51
CA LYS A 81 6.05 7.12 -26.14
C LYS A 81 4.92 7.51 -25.20
N GLU A 82 3.73 6.94 -25.39
CA GLU A 82 2.56 7.22 -24.55
C GLU A 82 2.73 6.58 -23.17
N ALA A 83 3.32 5.38 -23.12
CA ALA A 83 3.73 4.73 -21.89
C ALA A 83 4.69 5.60 -21.06
N ASP A 84 5.71 6.19 -21.70
CA ASP A 84 6.64 7.09 -21.01
C ASP A 84 5.97 8.38 -20.53
N ILE A 85 5.02 8.92 -21.32
CA ILE A 85 4.20 10.06 -20.89
C ILE A 85 3.39 9.71 -19.64
N ILE A 86 2.80 8.52 -19.54
CA ILE A 86 2.04 8.10 -18.35
C ILE A 86 2.96 8.00 -17.13
N ARG A 87 4.12 7.36 -17.25
CA ARG A 87 5.08 7.26 -16.15
C ARG A 87 5.50 8.63 -15.62
N SER A 88 5.83 9.56 -16.52
CA SER A 88 6.17 10.93 -16.13
C SER A 88 4.98 11.70 -15.53
N SER A 89 3.77 11.44 -16.02
CA SER A 89 2.54 12.05 -15.51
C SER A 89 2.21 11.57 -14.09
N VAL A 90 2.42 10.29 -13.77
CA VAL A 90 2.27 9.77 -12.40
C VAL A 90 3.17 10.52 -11.42
N LEU A 91 4.45 10.70 -11.75
CA LEU A 91 5.39 11.44 -10.90
C LEU A 91 4.96 12.89 -10.71
N LYS A 92 4.51 13.56 -11.79
CA LYS A 92 4.00 14.92 -11.72
C LYS A 92 2.75 15.03 -10.84
N MET A 93 1.81 14.07 -10.93
CA MET A 93 0.61 14.04 -10.10
C MET A 93 0.95 13.80 -8.62
N LEU A 94 1.95 12.95 -8.32
CA LEU A 94 2.43 12.75 -6.95
C LEU A 94 2.94 14.06 -6.34
N ASP A 95 3.71 14.85 -7.09
CA ASP A 95 4.19 16.16 -6.63
C ASP A 95 3.05 17.16 -6.41
N GLN A 96 1.99 17.10 -7.23
CA GLN A 96 0.81 17.98 -7.09
C GLN A 96 -0.07 17.61 -5.89
N VAL A 97 -0.25 16.30 -5.62
CA VAL A 97 -1.07 15.83 -4.49
C VAL A 97 -0.33 15.94 -3.16
N ARG A 98 1.01 15.85 -3.16
CA ARG A 98 1.85 15.84 -1.96
C ARG A 98 1.54 16.93 -0.92
N PRO A 99 1.36 18.23 -1.28
CA PRO A 99 1.06 19.28 -0.30
C PRO A 99 -0.26 19.04 0.45
N ASN A 100 -1.23 18.37 -0.18
CA ASN A 100 -2.54 18.11 0.39
C ASN A 100 -2.65 16.71 1.03
N ALA A 101 -1.63 15.85 0.89
CA ALA A 101 -1.72 14.45 1.30
C ALA A 101 -2.06 14.25 2.79
N VAL A 102 -1.50 15.08 3.68
CA VAL A 102 -1.82 15.03 5.12
C VAL A 102 -3.26 15.48 5.36
N ALA A 103 -3.67 16.61 4.78
CA ALA A 103 -5.05 17.11 4.92
C ALA A 103 -6.10 16.13 4.37
N LEU A 104 -5.77 15.42 3.29
CA LEU A 104 -6.61 14.36 2.73
C LEU A 104 -6.76 13.16 3.66
N ALA A 105 -5.70 12.79 4.38
CA ALA A 105 -5.78 11.75 5.40
C ALA A 105 -6.59 12.24 6.62
N ASP A 106 -6.36 13.49 7.05
CA ASP A 106 -7.06 14.12 8.18
C ASP A 106 -8.56 14.31 7.90
N ALA A 107 -8.97 14.49 6.65
CA ALA A 107 -10.38 14.64 6.25
C ALA A 107 -11.27 13.42 6.60
N TRP A 108 -10.67 12.26 6.88
CA TRP A 108 -11.39 11.09 7.40
C TRP A 108 -11.78 11.21 8.87
N ASP A 109 -11.22 12.18 9.59
CA ASP A 109 -11.52 12.53 10.98
C ASP A 109 -11.43 11.32 11.94
N PHE A 110 -10.38 10.52 11.78
CA PHE A 110 -10.10 9.41 12.69
C PHE A 110 -9.40 9.89 13.96
N SER A 111 -10.05 9.71 15.11
CA SER A 111 -9.41 9.99 16.40
C SER A 111 -8.27 9.01 16.71
N ASP A 112 -7.25 9.47 17.45
CA ASP A 112 -6.15 8.63 17.95
C ASP A 112 -6.65 7.36 18.68
N PHE A 113 -7.79 7.46 19.38
CA PHE A 113 -8.42 6.33 20.06
C PHE A 113 -8.91 5.25 19.09
N ARG A 114 -9.43 5.66 17.93
CA ARG A 114 -9.89 4.77 16.86
C ARG A 114 -8.72 4.24 16.03
N LEU A 115 -7.77 5.10 15.68
CA LEU A 115 -6.63 4.77 14.83
C LEU A 115 -5.62 3.85 15.54
N ARG A 116 -5.45 4.00 16.87
CA ARG A 116 -4.59 3.16 17.72
C ARG A 116 -3.17 2.96 17.16
N SER A 117 -2.62 3.99 16.53
CA SER A 117 -1.29 3.96 15.94
C SER A 117 -0.38 4.95 16.65
N THR A 118 0.79 4.50 17.10
CA THR A 118 1.83 5.38 17.66
C THR A 118 2.54 6.20 16.57
N LEU A 119 2.62 5.68 15.35
CA LEU A 119 3.18 6.37 14.18
C LEU A 119 2.19 7.38 13.57
N GLY A 120 0.90 7.06 13.60
CA GLY A 120 -0.16 7.86 12.99
C GLY A 120 -0.80 8.88 13.94
N ARG A 121 -0.08 9.33 14.98
CA ARG A 121 -0.65 10.28 15.95
C ARG A 121 -0.91 11.63 15.31
N TYR A 122 -2.07 12.21 15.63
CA TYR A 122 -2.45 13.53 15.14
C TYR A 122 -1.49 14.66 15.57
N ASP A 123 -0.94 14.57 16.80
CA ASP A 123 -0.02 15.59 17.34
C ASP A 123 1.40 15.55 16.76
N GLY A 124 1.71 14.56 15.91
CA GLY A 124 3.04 14.36 15.33
C GLY A 124 4.12 13.95 16.33
N ASN A 125 3.80 13.75 17.62
CA ASN A 125 4.77 13.37 18.66
C ASN A 125 5.01 11.85 18.68
N VAL A 126 5.57 11.36 17.59
CA VAL A 126 5.70 9.93 17.29
C VAL A 126 6.75 9.25 18.18
N TYR A 127 7.93 9.84 18.33
CA TYR A 127 9.06 9.19 19.01
C TYR A 127 8.77 8.91 20.49
N GLN A 128 8.21 9.89 21.18
CA GLN A 128 7.85 9.73 22.59
C GLN A 128 6.76 8.65 22.77
N ALA A 129 5.74 8.68 21.91
CA ALA A 129 4.66 7.70 21.95
C ALA A 129 5.13 6.26 21.67
N ILE A 130 6.09 6.07 20.74
CA ILE A 130 6.70 4.76 20.50
C ILE A 130 7.39 4.25 21.78
N ILE A 131 8.23 5.09 22.41
CA ILE A 131 8.94 4.70 23.63
C ILE A 131 7.96 4.34 24.76
N GLU A 132 6.93 5.16 24.96
CA GLU A 132 5.90 4.91 25.97
C GLU A 132 5.11 3.62 25.69
N SER A 133 4.83 3.33 24.42
CA SER A 133 4.17 2.10 24.01
C SER A 133 5.06 0.89 24.22
N SER A 134 6.34 0.95 23.84
CA SER A 134 7.29 -0.14 24.03
C SER A 134 7.50 -0.47 25.51
N LYS A 135 7.54 0.54 26.39
CA LYS A 135 7.64 0.32 27.85
C LYS A 135 6.45 -0.43 28.45
N LYS A 136 5.29 -0.40 27.80
CA LYS A 136 4.08 -1.12 28.26
C LYS A 136 4.08 -2.60 27.85
N ASP A 137 5.02 -3.03 27.01
CA ASP A 137 5.14 -4.42 26.62
C ASP A 137 5.47 -5.29 27.85
N SER A 138 4.78 -6.42 27.98
CA SER A 138 4.99 -7.40 29.05
C SER A 138 6.42 -7.94 29.09
N LEU A 139 7.12 -7.98 27.95
CA LEU A 139 8.50 -8.45 27.89
C LEU A 139 9.48 -7.49 28.59
N ASN A 140 9.10 -6.21 28.72
CA ASN A 140 9.90 -5.17 29.36
C ASN A 140 9.57 -5.00 30.86
N ALA A 141 8.73 -5.87 31.43
CA ALA A 141 8.33 -5.78 32.84
C ALA A 141 9.44 -6.18 33.83
N THR A 142 10.42 -6.97 33.39
CA THR A 142 11.49 -7.51 34.24
C THR A 142 12.84 -7.39 33.56
N GLU A 143 13.86 -6.97 34.32
CA GLU A 143 15.25 -6.94 33.88
C GLU A 143 16.12 -7.70 34.91
N PRO A 144 16.80 -8.80 34.52
CA PRO A 144 16.88 -9.39 33.19
C PRO A 144 15.57 -10.08 32.74
N GLY A 145 15.33 -10.08 31.43
CA GLY A 145 14.11 -10.59 30.83
C GLY A 145 13.90 -12.11 30.99
N PRO A 146 12.68 -12.60 30.66
CA PRO A 146 12.36 -14.02 30.78
C PRO A 146 13.31 -14.90 29.95
N GLY A 147 13.70 -16.04 30.50
CA GLY A 147 14.62 -16.99 29.85
C GLY A 147 16.12 -16.72 30.08
N TYR A 148 16.51 -15.56 30.62
CA TYR A 148 17.92 -15.28 30.91
C TYR A 148 18.49 -16.28 31.93
N GLU A 149 17.90 -16.37 33.12
CA GLU A 149 18.37 -17.27 34.19
C GLU A 149 18.29 -18.75 33.80
N GLN A 150 17.23 -19.16 33.10
CA GLN A 150 16.96 -20.57 32.76
C GLN A 150 17.83 -21.09 31.60
N HIS A 151 18.11 -20.25 30.60
CA HIS A 151 18.67 -20.71 29.33
C HIS A 151 19.94 -19.98 28.90
N LEU A 152 20.00 -18.65 29.07
CA LEU A 152 21.08 -17.82 28.52
C LEU A 152 22.29 -17.71 29.46
N LYS A 153 22.05 -17.57 30.78
CA LYS A 153 23.10 -17.34 31.78
C LYS A 153 24.17 -18.43 31.77
N ARG A 154 23.77 -19.70 31.63
CA ARG A 154 24.71 -20.84 31.54
C ARG A 154 25.58 -20.81 30.28
N LEU A 155 25.08 -20.25 29.18
CA LEU A 155 25.80 -20.14 27.90
C LEU A 155 26.80 -18.97 27.94
N ILE A 156 26.43 -17.87 28.60
CA ILE A 156 27.20 -16.62 28.61
C ILE A 156 28.24 -16.61 29.74
N VAL A 157 27.85 -16.92 30.97
CA VAL A 157 28.71 -16.74 32.16
C VAL A 157 29.64 -17.94 32.40
N ASN A 158 29.17 -19.16 32.10
CA ASN A 158 29.91 -20.40 32.36
C ASN A 158 30.35 -21.15 31.08
N GLY A 159 30.21 -20.52 29.90
CA GLY A 159 30.84 -20.92 28.64
C GLY A 159 31.00 -22.43 28.37
N VAL A 160 29.91 -23.18 28.24
CA VAL A 160 29.96 -24.54 27.63
C VAL A 160 29.99 -24.45 26.10
N GLY A 161 29.85 -23.25 25.53
CA GLY A 161 29.99 -23.00 24.10
C GLY A 161 31.42 -22.62 23.75
N VAL A 162 32.25 -23.58 23.37
CA VAL A 162 33.34 -23.29 22.43
C VAL A 162 32.65 -22.78 21.17
N TYR A 163 32.81 -21.50 20.82
CA TYR A 163 32.40 -21.02 19.51
C TYR A 163 33.32 -21.68 18.47
N THR A 164 32.94 -22.85 17.98
CA THR A 164 33.51 -23.41 16.76
C THR A 164 32.92 -22.58 15.63
N GLY A 165 33.57 -21.46 15.31
CA GLY A 165 33.25 -20.72 14.10
C GLY A 165 33.23 -21.73 12.97
N THR A 166 32.08 -21.90 12.31
CA THR A 166 32.06 -22.61 11.04
C THR A 166 32.96 -21.77 10.15
N ALA A 167 34.14 -22.31 9.84
CA ALA A 167 34.99 -21.75 8.80
C ALA A 167 34.06 -21.43 7.62
N SER A 168 34.12 -20.17 7.20
CA SER A 168 33.46 -19.68 6.00
C SER A 168 33.52 -20.77 4.93
N ARG A 169 32.35 -21.23 4.45
CA ARG A 169 32.27 -21.93 3.16
C ARG A 169 32.11 -20.90 2.04
N LEU A 170 32.97 -19.89 2.09
CA LEU A 170 33.33 -18.95 1.03
C LEU A 170 34.81 -18.63 1.23
#